data_AF-A0A7C5JSE7-F1
#
_entry.id   AF-A0A7C5JSE7-F1
#
_cell.length_a   1.000
_cell.length_b   1.000
_cell.length_c   1.000
_cell.angle_alpha   90.00
_cell.angle_beta   90.00
_cell.angle_gamma   90.00
#
_symmetry.space_group_name_H-M   'P 1'
#
loop_
_entity.id
_entity.type
_entity.pdbx_description
1 polymer ?
#
loop_
_entity_poly.entity_id
_entity_poly.type
_entity_poly.pdbx_seq_one_letter_code
_entity_poly.pdbx_strand_id
1 'polypeptide(L)'
;TGSIHLDGLADVADSFGANTSEERHRIMKDPHVGTYGVVALVLVLFLRVAGFVRLAEAQKWLWYITPFVISRSVMAFCLRRMRYARESGNVARELVEKASYSHVIYGGIVGGVVCFLTADVRGILLLIAGYGISFVLSGWTGRRYGGITGDIIGMCGIVTETLILLFLVFLASMEGGF
;
A
#
# COMPACT_ATOMS: atom_id res chain seq x y z
N THR A 1 10.20 9.07 0.94
CA THR A 1 10.04 9.77 -0.35
C THR A 1 9.48 8.78 -1.36
N GLY A 2 8.46 9.18 -2.13
CA GLY A 2 7.52 8.25 -2.80
C GLY A 2 8.10 7.36 -3.90
N SER A 3 9.29 7.63 -4.42
CA SER A 3 9.96 6.80 -5.42
C SER A 3 10.23 5.38 -4.91
N ILE A 4 10.63 5.23 -3.64
CA ILE A 4 10.95 3.92 -3.02
C ILE A 4 9.74 2.96 -3.05
N HIS A 5 8.51 3.48 -2.97
CA HIS A 5 7.32 2.64 -2.91
C HIS A 5 6.81 2.23 -4.29
N LEU A 6 7.01 3.08 -5.29
CA LEU A 6 6.73 2.79 -6.69
C LEU A 6 7.74 1.78 -7.24
N ASP A 7 9.01 1.92 -6.85
CA ASP A 7 10.07 0.95 -7.12
C ASP A 7 9.67 -0.45 -6.66
N GLY A 8 9.25 -0.58 -5.41
CA GLY A 8 8.79 -1.87 -4.89
C GLY A 8 7.53 -2.44 -5.58
N LEU A 9 6.67 -1.60 -6.17
CA LEU A 9 5.60 -2.09 -7.04
C LEU A 9 6.16 -2.64 -8.35
N ALA A 10 7.12 -1.93 -8.97
CA ALA A 10 7.74 -2.36 -10.21
C ALA A 10 8.51 -3.67 -10.04
N ASP A 11 9.31 -3.79 -8.97
CA ASP A 11 10.10 -4.99 -8.65
C ASP A 11 9.21 -6.22 -8.44
N VAL A 12 8.10 -6.05 -7.71
CA VAL A 12 7.13 -7.13 -7.48
C VAL A 12 6.39 -7.50 -8.76
N ALA A 13 6.15 -6.55 -9.67
CA ALA A 13 5.53 -6.80 -10.95
C ALA A 13 6.49 -7.55 -11.91
N ASP A 14 7.75 -7.13 -11.99
CA ASP A 14 8.76 -7.79 -12.83
C ASP A 14 9.11 -9.20 -12.35
N SER A 15 9.12 -9.42 -11.03
CA SER A 15 9.35 -10.75 -10.46
C SER A 15 8.14 -11.68 -10.53
N PHE A 16 6.99 -11.24 -11.07
CA PHE A 16 5.77 -12.05 -11.09
C PHE A 16 5.91 -13.33 -11.95
N GLY A 17 6.69 -13.25 -13.03
CA GLY A 17 6.99 -14.36 -13.93
C GLY A 17 7.99 -15.40 -13.39
N ALA A 18 8.66 -15.12 -12.28
CA ALA A 18 9.61 -16.04 -11.68
C ALA A 18 8.90 -17.20 -10.95
N ASN A 19 9.51 -18.38 -11.01
CA ASN A 19 8.95 -19.61 -10.47
C ASN A 19 9.36 -19.85 -9.02
N THR A 20 10.58 -19.50 -8.65
CA THR A 20 11.14 -19.71 -7.30
C THR A 20 11.24 -18.41 -6.51
N SER A 21 11.30 -18.52 -5.18
CA SER A 21 11.53 -17.36 -4.30
C SER A 21 12.90 -16.72 -4.55
N GLU A 22 13.93 -17.53 -4.81
CA GLU A 22 15.30 -17.06 -5.09
C GLU A 22 15.38 -16.28 -6.40
N GLU A 23 14.71 -16.76 -7.44
CA GLU A 23 14.64 -16.08 -8.73
C GLU A 23 13.91 -14.74 -8.60
N ARG A 24 12.81 -14.70 -7.82
CA ARG A 24 12.12 -13.45 -7.50
C ARG A 24 13.04 -12.44 -6.83
N HIS A 25 13.75 -12.85 -5.77
CA HIS A 25 14.70 -11.97 -5.07
C HIS A 25 15.86 -11.52 -5.96
N ARG A 26 16.26 -12.33 -6.94
CA ARG A 26 17.28 -11.96 -7.92
C ARG A 26 16.77 -10.86 -8.85
N ILE A 27 15.56 -11.02 -9.39
CA ILE A 27 14.92 -10.04 -10.27
C ILE A 27 14.69 -8.72 -9.52
N MET A 28 14.18 -8.75 -8.29
CA MET A 28 13.96 -7.54 -7.48
C MET A 28 15.25 -6.80 -7.10
N LYS A 29 16.43 -7.41 -7.26
CA LYS A 29 17.73 -6.75 -7.05
C LYS A 29 18.37 -6.29 -8.35
N ASP A 30 17.76 -6.61 -9.48
CA ASP A 30 18.22 -6.12 -10.77
C ASP A 30 17.94 -4.62 -10.85
N PRO A 31 18.94 -3.77 -11.13
CA PRO A 31 18.71 -2.34 -11.28
C PRO A 31 17.92 -1.95 -12.54
N HIS A 32 17.68 -2.88 -13.47
CA HIS A 32 16.91 -2.62 -14.68
C HIS A 32 15.43 -2.87 -14.46
N VAL A 33 14.61 -1.90 -14.84
CA VAL A 33 13.14 -2.05 -14.83
C VAL A 33 12.72 -2.90 -16.03
N GLY A 34 11.94 -3.95 -15.77
CA GLY A 34 11.36 -4.81 -16.79
C GLY A 34 10.03 -4.28 -17.33
N THR A 35 9.49 -4.99 -18.32
CA THR A 35 8.25 -4.56 -18.99
C THR A 35 7.04 -4.58 -18.05
N TYR A 36 6.96 -5.55 -17.14
CA TYR A 36 5.83 -5.64 -16.21
C TYR A 36 5.87 -4.50 -15.19
N GLY A 37 7.05 -4.13 -14.72
CA GLY A 37 7.28 -2.97 -13.86
C GLY A 37 6.83 -1.68 -14.53
N VAL A 38 7.25 -1.44 -15.77
CA VAL A 38 6.81 -0.26 -16.54
C VAL A 38 5.29 -0.22 -16.70
N VAL A 39 4.66 -1.34 -17.11
CA VAL A 39 3.21 -1.41 -17.29
C VAL A 39 2.47 -1.15 -15.98
N ALA A 40 2.93 -1.74 -14.87
CA ALA A 40 2.32 -1.54 -13.55
C ALA A 40 2.42 -0.08 -13.09
N LEU A 41 3.58 0.55 -13.27
CA LEU A 41 3.79 1.97 -12.94
C LEU A 41 2.90 2.88 -13.76
N VAL A 42 2.86 2.70 -15.08
CA VAL A 42 2.02 3.50 -15.98
C VAL A 42 0.55 3.36 -15.59
N LEU A 43 0.07 2.13 -15.39
CA LEU A 43 -1.32 1.88 -15.02
C LEU A 43 -1.67 2.52 -13.68
N VAL A 44 -0.85 2.36 -12.65
CA VAL A 44 -1.11 2.92 -11.32
C VAL A 44 -1.07 4.45 -11.34
N LEU A 45 -0.09 5.06 -12.01
CA LEU A 45 -0.02 6.51 -12.12
C LEU A 45 -1.21 7.06 -12.90
N PHE A 46 -1.59 6.41 -14.00
CA PHE A 46 -2.74 6.80 -14.79
C PHE A 46 -4.03 6.72 -13.99
N LEU A 47 -4.29 5.61 -13.30
CA LEU A 47 -5.48 5.44 -12.45
C LEU A 47 -5.54 6.48 -11.33
N ARG A 48 -4.39 6.83 -10.73
CA ARG A 48 -4.34 7.82 -9.66
C ARG A 48 -4.62 9.23 -10.18
N VAL A 49 -3.97 9.61 -11.28
CA VAL A 49 -4.23 10.91 -11.92
C VAL A 49 -5.70 11.02 -12.32
N ALA A 50 -6.24 10.00 -13.02
CA ALA A 50 -7.64 9.97 -13.40
C ALA A 50 -8.56 10.04 -12.18
N GLY A 51 -8.30 9.26 -11.13
CA GLY A 51 -9.11 9.24 -9.92
C GLY A 51 -9.13 10.58 -9.19
N PHE A 52 -7.99 11.26 -9.06
CA PHE A 52 -7.94 12.59 -8.46
C PHE A 52 -8.68 13.63 -9.31
N VAL A 53 -8.52 13.61 -10.64
CA VAL A 53 -9.28 14.49 -11.54
C VAL A 53 -10.78 14.29 -11.36
N ARG A 54 -11.26 13.04 -11.28
CA ARG A 54 -12.68 12.77 -11.03
C ARG A 54 -13.15 13.28 -9.67
N LEU A 55 -12.38 13.08 -8.59
CA LEU A 55 -12.75 13.66 -7.30
C LEU A 55 -12.73 15.20 -7.30
N ALA A 56 -11.90 15.82 -8.15
CA ALA A 56 -11.87 17.28 -8.36
C ALA A 56 -13.20 17.77 -8.94
N GLU A 57 -13.63 17.15 -10.04
CA GLU A 57 -14.84 17.51 -10.77
C GLU A 57 -16.08 17.39 -9.88
N ALA A 58 -16.14 16.35 -9.05
CA ALA A 58 -17.19 16.14 -8.05
C ALA A 58 -17.12 17.09 -6.83
N GLN A 59 -16.19 18.04 -6.79
CA GLN A 59 -15.95 18.97 -5.68
C GLN A 59 -15.65 18.28 -4.34
N LYS A 60 -15.15 17.04 -4.36
CA LYS A 60 -14.83 16.22 -3.17
C LYS A 60 -13.36 16.33 -2.77
N TRP A 61 -12.83 17.56 -2.71
CA TRP A 61 -11.41 17.85 -2.48
C TRP A 61 -10.86 17.22 -1.19
N LEU A 62 -11.66 17.19 -0.12
CA LEU A 62 -11.27 16.61 1.17
C LEU A 62 -11.01 15.10 1.09
N TRP A 63 -11.63 14.39 0.14
CA TRP A 63 -11.49 12.94 -0.02
C TRP A 63 -10.09 12.55 -0.53
N TYR A 64 -9.30 13.51 -1.00
CA TYR A 64 -7.93 13.26 -1.45
C TYR A 64 -7.05 12.76 -0.33
N ILE A 65 -7.30 13.22 0.89
CA ILE A 65 -6.48 12.93 2.07
C ILE A 65 -6.63 11.47 2.50
N THR A 66 -7.84 10.93 2.39
CA THR A 66 -8.22 9.59 2.86
C THR A 66 -7.32 8.47 2.32
N PRO A 67 -7.08 8.31 1.00
CA PRO A 67 -6.20 7.27 0.47
C PRO A 67 -4.76 7.40 0.97
N PHE A 68 -4.19 8.60 1.06
CA PHE A 68 -2.82 8.79 1.58
C PHE A 68 -2.69 8.38 3.04
N VAL A 69 -3.66 8.76 3.88
CA VAL A 69 -3.66 8.40 5.31
C VAL A 69 -3.74 6.90 5.47
N ILE A 70 -4.67 6.25 4.76
CA ILE A 70 -4.81 4.78 4.79
C ILE A 70 -3.50 4.12 4.34
N SER A 71 -2.90 4.57 3.24
CA SER A 71 -1.61 4.10 2.72
C SER A 71 -0.51 4.09 3.79
N ARG A 72 -0.38 5.17 4.58
CA ARG A 72 0.62 5.23 5.67
C ARG A 72 0.29 4.30 6.83
N SER A 73 -0.98 4.25 7.22
CA SER A 73 -1.44 3.38 8.31
C SER A 73 -1.25 1.90 7.97
N VAL A 74 -1.49 1.48 6.73
CA VAL A 74 -1.28 0.09 6.30
C VAL A 74 0.19 -0.26 6.11
N MET A 75 1.03 0.69 5.70
CA MET A 75 2.48 0.47 5.62
C MET A 75 3.09 0.24 7.01
N ALA A 76 2.67 1.01 8.02
CA ALA A 76 3.06 0.80 9.42
C ALA A 76 2.64 -0.60 9.93
N PHE A 77 1.46 -1.06 9.52
CA PHE A 77 0.98 -2.40 9.82
C PHE A 77 1.80 -3.50 9.12
N CYS A 78 2.12 -3.33 7.84
CA CYS A 78 2.92 -4.30 7.10
C CYS A 78 4.36 -4.38 7.61
N LEU A 79 4.95 -3.24 8.02
CA LEU A 79 6.27 -3.20 8.66
C LEU A 79 6.33 -4.06 9.93
N ARG A 80 5.25 -4.08 10.72
CA ARG A 80 5.17 -4.97 11.89
C ARG A 80 5.16 -6.44 11.48
N ARG A 81 4.37 -6.82 10.47
CA ARG A 81 4.33 -8.21 10.00
C ARG A 81 5.66 -8.67 9.40
N MET A 82 6.37 -7.78 8.72
CA MET A 82 7.74 -8.02 8.26
C MET A 82 8.68 -8.34 9.42
N ARG A 83 8.60 -7.57 10.50
CA ARG A 83 9.40 -7.80 11.71
C ARG A 83 9.14 -9.18 12.32
N TYR A 84 7.88 -9.61 12.42
CA TYR A 84 7.55 -10.97 12.90
C TYR A 84 8.15 -12.08 12.01
N ALA A 85 8.20 -11.87 10.69
CA ALA A 85 8.81 -12.83 9.75
C ALA A 85 10.36 -12.86 9.81
N ARG A 86 11.01 -11.79 10.32
CA ARG A 86 12.47 -11.72 10.52
C ARG A 86 12.91 -12.09 11.94
N GLU A 87 12.03 -11.99 12.93
CA GLU A 87 12.29 -12.41 14.32
C GLU A 87 12.54 -13.93 14.45
N SER A 88 12.28 -14.73 13.41
CA SER A 88 12.71 -16.13 13.31
C SER A 88 14.16 -16.32 12.86
N GLY A 89 14.91 -15.24 12.58
CA GLY A 89 16.33 -15.25 12.18
C GLY A 89 17.21 -14.36 13.08
N ASN A 90 18.26 -14.95 13.66
CA ASN A 90 19.02 -14.48 14.83
C ASN A 90 19.87 -13.19 14.73
N VAL A 91 19.73 -12.28 13.75
CA VAL A 91 20.79 -11.25 13.52
C VAL A 91 20.32 -9.78 13.46
N ALA A 92 19.02 -9.46 13.46
CA ALA A 92 18.55 -8.07 13.27
C ALA A 92 17.73 -7.53 14.46
N ARG A 93 18.25 -7.65 15.68
CA ARG A 93 17.51 -7.35 16.93
C ARG A 93 17.54 -5.86 17.33
N GLU A 94 18.63 -5.14 17.07
CA GLU A 94 18.84 -3.78 17.60
C GLU A 94 18.21 -2.63 16.80
N LEU A 95 18.07 -2.73 15.47
CA LEU A 95 17.36 -1.68 14.69
C LEU A 95 15.83 -1.78 14.78
N VAL A 96 15.33 -2.92 15.23
CA VAL A 96 13.95 -3.39 15.07
C VAL A 96 13.10 -3.16 16.33
N GLU A 97 13.72 -2.97 17.49
CA GLU A 97 13.05 -2.78 18.79
C GLU A 97 12.14 -1.54 18.85
N LYS A 98 12.42 -0.48 18.09
CA LYS A 98 11.67 0.80 18.19
C LYS A 98 10.31 0.83 17.50
N ALA A 99 9.96 -0.16 16.67
CA ALA A 99 8.64 -0.24 16.01
C ALA A 99 7.53 -0.77 16.94
N SER A 100 7.30 -0.07 18.06
CA SER A 100 6.34 -0.44 19.11
C SER A 100 4.91 -0.64 18.59
N TYR A 101 4.14 -1.54 19.23
CA TYR A 101 2.68 -1.72 19.06
C TYR A 101 1.93 -0.39 19.00
N SER A 102 2.41 0.55 19.80
CA SER A 102 2.00 1.94 19.86
C SER A 102 1.88 2.61 18.50
N HIS A 103 2.82 2.45 17.56
CA HIS A 103 2.77 3.16 16.27
C HIS A 103 1.61 2.71 15.37
N VAL A 104 1.26 1.42 15.39
CA VAL A 104 0.11 0.92 14.62
C VAL A 104 -1.20 1.35 15.27
N ILE A 105 -1.25 1.36 16.61
CA ILE A 105 -2.43 1.81 17.35
C ILE A 105 -2.64 3.32 17.15
N TYR A 106 -1.60 4.15 17.38
CA TYR A 106 -1.67 5.59 17.15
C TYR A 106 -1.94 5.92 15.69
N GLY A 107 -1.30 5.23 14.74
CA GLY A 107 -1.57 5.39 13.31
C GLY A 107 -2.99 4.98 12.92
N GLY A 108 -3.54 3.96 13.56
CA GLY A 108 -4.93 3.54 13.38
C GLY A 108 -5.93 4.54 13.97
N ILE A 109 -5.68 5.07 15.17
CA ILE A 109 -6.54 6.07 15.82
C ILE A 109 -6.51 7.40 15.06
N VAL A 110 -5.31 7.96 14.85
CA VAL A 110 -5.13 9.21 14.10
C VAL A 110 -5.64 9.05 12.69
N GLY A 111 -5.32 7.93 12.03
CA GLY A 111 -5.83 7.61 10.70
C GLY A 111 -7.36 7.52 10.67
N GLY A 112 -7.97 6.88 11.67
CA GLY A 112 -9.42 6.76 11.80
C GLY A 112 -10.10 8.11 11.97
N VAL A 113 -9.56 8.98 12.83
CA VAL A 113 -10.06 10.35 13.02
C VAL A 113 -9.98 11.14 11.71
N VAL A 114 -8.83 11.14 11.02
CA VAL A 114 -8.68 11.88 9.77
C VAL A 114 -9.58 11.30 8.67
N CYS A 115 -9.72 9.98 8.58
CA CYS A 115 -10.62 9.34 7.63
C CYS A 115 -12.08 9.70 7.90
N PHE A 116 -12.49 9.76 9.17
CA PHE A 116 -13.83 10.20 9.56
C PHE A 116 -14.07 11.67 9.20
N LEU A 117 -13.11 12.57 9.48
CA LEU A 117 -13.27 13.99 9.15
C LEU A 117 -13.27 14.27 7.63
N THR A 118 -12.72 13.38 6.83
CA THR A 118 -12.58 13.58 5.38
C THR A 118 -13.68 12.91 4.58
N ALA A 119 -14.17 11.74 5.01
CA ALA A 119 -15.14 10.92 4.28
C ALA A 119 -16.19 10.27 5.19
N ASP A 120 -16.44 10.84 6.37
CA ASP A 120 -17.41 10.36 7.37
C ASP A 120 -17.20 8.88 7.75
N VAL A 121 -18.30 8.17 8.05
CA VAL A 121 -18.28 6.73 8.36
C VAL A 121 -17.65 5.91 7.23
N ARG A 122 -17.75 6.37 5.97
CA ARG A 122 -17.16 5.67 4.82
C ARG A 122 -15.64 5.66 4.89
N GLY A 123 -15.03 6.75 5.37
CA GLY A 123 -13.60 6.80 5.61
C GLY A 123 -13.13 5.73 6.60
N ILE A 124 -13.90 5.48 7.66
CA ILE A 124 -13.58 4.42 8.64
C ILE A 124 -13.71 3.04 7.98
N LEU A 125 -14.77 2.80 7.21
CA LEU A 125 -14.95 1.53 6.48
C LEU A 125 -13.82 1.29 5.47
N LEU A 126 -13.39 2.33 4.77
CA LEU A 126 -12.27 2.28 3.83
C LEU A 126 -10.94 2.04 4.54
N LEU A 127 -10.73 2.57 5.75
CA LEU A 127 -9.54 2.26 6.55
C LEU A 127 -9.51 0.78 6.94
N ILE A 128 -10.62 0.22 7.40
CA ILE A 128 -10.74 -1.21 7.72
C ILE A 128 -10.50 -2.06 6.46
N ALA A 129 -11.11 -1.69 5.34
CA ALA A 129 -10.90 -2.35 4.05
C ALA A 129 -9.42 -2.28 3.62
N GLY A 130 -8.77 -1.13 3.80
CA GLY A 130 -7.34 -0.94 3.51
C GLY A 130 -6.45 -1.88 4.31
N TYR A 131 -6.70 -2.04 5.62
CA TYR A 131 -6.01 -3.04 6.43
C TYR A 131 -6.27 -4.47 5.93
N GLY A 132 -7.51 -4.79 5.53
CA GLY A 132 -7.86 -6.09 4.96
C GLY A 132 -7.12 -6.39 3.64
N ILE A 133 -7.12 -5.44 2.70
CA ILE A 133 -6.40 -5.54 1.43
C ILE A 133 -4.91 -5.75 1.69
N SER A 134 -4.30 -4.91 2.52
CA SER A 134 -2.89 -5.03 2.88
C SER A 134 -2.59 -6.33 3.62
N PHE A 135 -3.50 -6.83 4.46
CA PHE A 135 -3.36 -8.14 5.12
C PHE A 135 -3.22 -9.26 4.09
N VAL A 136 -4.10 -9.29 3.08
CA VAL A 136 -4.09 -10.29 2.01
C VAL A 136 -2.85 -10.16 1.13
N LEU A 137 -2.55 -8.96 0.59
CA LEU A 137 -1.38 -8.72 -0.27
C LEU A 137 -0.07 -9.08 0.45
N SER A 138 0.06 -8.52 1.64
CA SER A 138 0.74 -9.03 2.82
C SER A 138 1.18 -10.50 2.82
N GLY A 139 0.19 -11.35 3.12
CA GLY A 139 0.40 -12.78 3.30
C GLY A 139 0.65 -13.50 1.99
N TRP A 140 0.03 -13.06 0.90
CA TRP A 140 0.21 -13.65 -0.43
C TRP A 140 1.65 -13.47 -0.93
N THR A 141 2.17 -12.24 -0.87
CA THR A 141 3.58 -11.96 -1.17
C THR A 141 4.50 -12.60 -0.14
N GLY A 142 4.21 -12.51 1.15
CA GLY A 142 5.00 -13.18 2.19
C GLY A 142 5.23 -14.67 1.92
N ARG A 143 4.20 -15.40 1.47
CA ARG A 143 4.31 -16.83 1.09
C ARG A 143 5.12 -17.04 -0.19
N ARG A 144 5.02 -16.14 -1.16
CA ARG A 144 5.64 -16.26 -2.49
C ARG A 144 7.13 -15.88 -2.48
N TYR A 145 7.53 -14.98 -1.59
CA TYR A 145 8.90 -14.45 -1.46
C TYR A 145 9.60 -14.95 -0.18
N GLY A 146 8.96 -15.82 0.62
CA GLY A 146 9.54 -16.36 1.86
C GLY A 146 9.69 -15.32 2.98
N GLY A 147 8.96 -14.21 2.91
CA GLY A 147 9.01 -13.09 3.84
C GLY A 147 8.46 -11.81 3.24
N ILE A 148 8.30 -10.78 4.08
CA ILE A 148 7.89 -9.45 3.65
C ILE A 148 9.15 -8.57 3.61
N THR A 149 9.38 -7.84 2.52
CA THR A 149 10.49 -6.90 2.32
C THR A 149 9.97 -5.45 2.34
N GLY A 150 10.88 -4.47 2.32
CA GLY A 150 10.52 -3.05 2.19
C GLY A 150 9.72 -2.78 0.91
N ASP A 151 10.09 -3.43 -0.18
CA ASP A 151 9.47 -3.30 -1.50
C ASP A 151 8.03 -3.81 -1.49
N ILE A 152 7.79 -4.95 -0.82
CA ILE A 152 6.45 -5.49 -0.60
C ILE A 152 5.60 -4.53 0.23
N ILE A 153 6.16 -3.87 1.24
CA ILE A 153 5.44 -2.85 2.04
C ILE A 153 5.08 -1.65 1.15
N GLY A 154 6.03 -1.19 0.34
CA GLY A 154 5.84 -0.13 -0.65
C GLY A 154 4.70 -0.45 -1.60
N MET A 155 4.76 -1.62 -2.24
CA MET A 155 3.73 -2.15 -3.13
C MET A 155 2.37 -2.23 -2.43
N CYS A 156 2.30 -2.80 -1.22
CA CYS A 156 1.05 -2.93 -0.47
C CYS A 156 0.37 -1.58 -0.25
N GLY A 157 1.13 -0.55 0.14
CA GLY A 157 0.53 0.77 0.33
C GLY A 157 0.16 1.45 -0.98
N ILE A 158 0.95 1.36 -2.05
CA ILE A 158 0.61 1.94 -3.36
C ILE A 158 -0.65 1.28 -3.95
N VAL A 159 -0.75 -0.05 -3.91
CA VAL A 159 -1.92 -0.79 -4.39
C VAL A 159 -3.15 -0.46 -3.53
N THR A 160 -3.01 -0.50 -2.20
CA THR A 160 -4.11 -0.15 -1.29
C THR A 160 -4.59 1.27 -1.53
N GLU A 161 -3.68 2.24 -1.63
CA GLU A 161 -4.00 3.64 -1.90
C GLU A 161 -4.77 3.82 -3.20
N THR A 162 -4.32 3.15 -4.26
CA THR A 162 -4.96 3.22 -5.59
C THR A 162 -6.36 2.62 -5.55
N LEU A 163 -6.55 1.46 -4.90
CA LEU A 163 -7.87 0.84 -4.77
C LEU A 163 -8.84 1.70 -3.97
N ILE A 164 -8.39 2.25 -2.83
CA ILE A 164 -9.21 3.15 -2.02
C ILE A 164 -9.62 4.40 -2.80
N LEU A 165 -8.70 4.99 -3.57
CA LEU A 165 -9.00 6.13 -4.43
C LEU A 165 -10.09 5.78 -5.46
N LEU A 166 -9.98 4.62 -6.12
CA LEU A 166 -10.99 4.18 -7.09
C LEU A 166 -12.36 3.93 -6.44
N PHE A 167 -12.39 3.38 -5.22
CA PHE A 167 -13.63 3.23 -4.46
C PHE A 167 -14.26 4.59 -4.11
N LEU A 168 -13.46 5.59 -3.74
CA LEU A 168 -13.96 6.95 -3.49
C LEU A 168 -14.54 7.57 -4.76
N VAL A 169 -13.90 7.38 -5.91
CA VAL A 169 -14.42 7.84 -7.21
C VAL A 169 -15.76 7.16 -7.52
N PHE A 170 -15.86 5.84 -7.30
CA PHE A 170 -17.11 5.11 -7.45
C PHE A 170 -18.21 5.66 -6.54
N LEU A 171 -17.92 5.90 -5.26
CA LEU A 171 -18.87 6.50 -4.32
C LEU A 171 -19.32 7.90 -4.77
N ALA A 172 -18.39 8.75 -5.21
CA ALA A 172 -18.71 10.07 -5.73
C ALA A 172 -19.63 10.01 -6.97
N SER A 173 -19.46 8.99 -7.81
CA SER A 173 -20.34 8.78 -8.98
C SER A 173 -21.77 8.42 -8.60
N MET A 174 -21.97 7.66 -7.52
CA MET A 174 -23.32 7.31 -7.04
C MET A 174 -24.05 8.48 -6.39
N GLU A 175 -23.32 9.47 -5.87
CA GLU A 175 -23.89 10.69 -5.30
C GLU A 175 -24.31 11.73 -6.35
N GLY A 176 -24.23 11.39 -7.64
CA GLY A 176 -24.53 12.31 -8.75
C GLY A 176 -23.44 13.34 -9.00
N GLY A 177 -22.19 13.05 -8.60
CA GLY A 177 -21.05 13.98 -8.70
C GLY A 177 -20.45 14.16 -10.10
N PHE A 178 -21.11 13.68 -11.16
CA PHE A 178 -20.59 13.71 -12.54
C PHE A 178 -21.67 13.95 -13.58
#